data_AF-A0A150S2U2-F1
#
_entry.id   AF-A0A150S2U2-F1
#
_cell.length_a   1.000
_cell.length_b   1.000
_cell.length_c   1.000
_cell.angle_alpha   90.00
_cell.angle_beta   90.00
_cell.angle_gamma   90.00
#
_symmetry.space_group_name_H-M   'P 1'
#
loop_
_entity.id
_entity.type
_entity.pdbx_description
1 polymer ?
#
loop_
_entity_poly.entity_id
_entity_poly.type
_entity_poly.pdbx_seq_one_letter_code
_entity_poly.pdbx_strand_id
1 'polypeptide(L)'
;TGGAGGSGGLDASGGAGGTGGAAGTGGAGGAGGSTDLPDGAACTEDAECAGNFCNRETFDGWPGGYCISSCEHTGGTCPGDGVCIDSGGNGHLCYGACATASDCRPGYACLPVEDGTLSCRPACTEDVQCPALGKCDVSTGQCRIYEATCDDAEDNDGDAAVDCRDDDCEEACAELATAACVAALPLLPEVAGDTSLGTNAFEGNCLGVGTGEGREEVYLFTPPEGQSGTLSVVLESDTDHAIYARSACADPDPDVELACADLGERWIPELLEVPLSVGDSVSLIVDAFVPGDEGPYTLRSTFTQAVCGDGVLTRPEQCNYVDEINGCASDCSAVCEGAREAVLGVNEGDTQTGTTSFSGGCLLPNTREDVYRFTPPADGTLTLVLSSDTDQAIVVRSSCLDAASELACEDGHSGGVDEVLELEVTGGVPLFIFIDGFWSLNDAGPYTLDVSFEP
;
A
#
# COMPACT_ATOMS: atom_id res chain seq x y z
N THR A 1 -50.36 40.90 -6.23
CA THR A 1 -51.75 41.26 -6.61
C THR A 1 -52.42 40.06 -7.24
N GLY A 2 -53.32 39.41 -6.49
CA GLY A 2 -54.36 38.46 -6.93
C GLY A 2 -53.89 37.16 -7.62
N GLY A 3 -54.31 35.95 -7.24
CA GLY A 3 -55.35 35.53 -6.31
C GLY A 3 -56.04 34.26 -6.85
N ALA A 4 -56.31 33.32 -5.93
CA ALA A 4 -57.29 32.22 -5.96
C ALA A 4 -57.16 31.15 -7.07
N GLY A 5 -57.42 29.86 -6.85
CA GLY A 5 -58.15 29.16 -5.80
C GLY A 5 -58.87 27.97 -6.46
N GLY A 6 -59.01 26.83 -5.77
CA GLY A 6 -59.73 25.69 -6.34
C GLY A 6 -59.63 24.42 -5.51
N SER A 7 -60.32 24.38 -4.37
CA SER A 7 -60.71 23.16 -3.67
C SER A 7 -61.90 22.50 -4.37
N GLY A 8 -61.99 21.17 -4.29
CA GLY A 8 -63.14 20.41 -4.77
C GLY A 8 -62.97 18.92 -4.52
N GLY A 9 -63.32 18.47 -3.31
CA GLY A 9 -63.53 17.06 -3.02
C GLY A 9 -64.87 16.56 -3.59
N LEU A 10 -64.95 15.26 -3.85
CA LEU A 10 -66.20 14.52 -3.88
C LEU A 10 -66.00 13.18 -3.17
N ASP A 11 -66.72 13.10 -2.05
CA ASP A 11 -67.15 11.93 -1.33
C ASP A 11 -67.95 10.93 -2.17
N ALA A 12 -68.18 9.78 -1.52
CA ALA A 12 -69.28 8.83 -1.65
C ALA A 12 -68.92 7.55 -2.38
N SER A 13 -69.21 6.36 -1.86
CA SER A 13 -69.93 5.93 -0.65
C SER A 13 -69.78 4.40 -0.59
N GLY A 14 -69.62 3.81 0.59
CA GLY A 14 -70.73 3.13 1.28
C GLY A 14 -70.91 1.68 0.78
N GLY A 15 -70.94 0.63 1.59
CA GLY A 15 -71.07 0.51 3.03
C GLY A 15 -71.69 -0.86 3.35
N ALA A 16 -71.92 -1.05 4.65
CA ALA A 16 -72.62 -2.15 5.32
C ALA A 16 -71.80 -3.43 5.58
N GLY A 17 -71.72 -3.95 6.81
CA GLY A 17 -72.42 -3.60 8.04
C GLY A 17 -72.66 -4.85 8.89
N GLY A 18 -72.65 -4.69 10.21
CA GLY A 18 -73.10 -5.72 11.17
C GLY A 18 -72.23 -5.76 12.44
N THR A 19 -72.27 -4.77 13.33
CA THR A 19 -73.22 -4.56 14.46
C THR A 19 -73.02 -5.44 15.70
N GLY A 20 -72.76 -4.74 16.82
CA GLY A 20 -73.15 -5.10 18.20
C GLY A 20 -72.04 -5.83 18.99
N GLY A 21 -71.52 -5.34 20.11
CA GLY A 21 -71.91 -4.26 21.01
C GLY A 21 -71.76 -4.76 22.46
N ALA A 22 -70.95 -4.09 23.28
CA ALA A 22 -71.19 -3.81 24.71
C ALA A 22 -69.90 -3.30 25.37
N ALA A 23 -70.01 -2.13 25.98
CA ALA A 23 -69.02 -1.55 26.86
C ALA A 23 -68.81 -2.41 28.12
N GLY A 24 -67.56 -2.56 28.52
CA GLY A 24 -67.13 -3.10 29.81
C GLY A 24 -65.89 -2.34 30.26
N THR A 25 -66.06 -1.55 31.31
CA THR A 25 -65.06 -0.72 31.99
C THR A 25 -63.92 -1.54 32.59
N GLY A 26 -62.70 -1.01 32.51
CA GLY A 26 -61.67 -1.11 33.56
C GLY A 26 -61.15 -2.51 33.92
N GLY A 27 -59.94 -2.80 33.46
CA GLY A 27 -59.16 -3.94 33.93
C GLY A 27 -57.72 -3.81 33.47
N ALA A 28 -56.88 -3.21 34.31
CA ALA A 28 -55.44 -3.35 34.21
C ALA A 28 -55.08 -4.84 34.29
N GLY A 29 -54.27 -5.31 33.34
CA GLY A 29 -53.90 -6.71 33.24
C GLY A 29 -53.11 -6.99 31.97
N GLY A 30 -52.09 -6.17 31.68
CA GLY A 30 -51.02 -6.57 30.76
C GLY A 30 -50.12 -7.53 31.51
N ALA A 31 -50.44 -8.83 31.46
CA ALA A 31 -49.48 -9.87 31.79
C ALA A 31 -48.43 -9.85 30.69
N GLY A 32 -47.34 -9.10 30.91
CA GLY A 32 -46.09 -9.34 30.21
C GLY A 32 -45.67 -10.76 30.57
N GLY A 33 -45.62 -11.64 29.57
CA GLY A 33 -45.02 -12.95 29.79
C GLY A 33 -43.53 -12.70 30.04
N SER A 34 -43.05 -12.95 31.25
CA SER A 34 -41.62 -13.23 31.40
C SER A 34 -41.42 -14.56 30.70
N THR A 35 -40.83 -14.51 29.52
CA THR A 35 -40.13 -15.67 29.00
C THR A 35 -38.82 -15.66 29.76
N ASP A 36 -38.65 -16.52 30.76
CA ASP A 36 -37.36 -16.69 31.44
C ASP A 36 -36.45 -17.53 30.54
N LEU A 37 -35.95 -16.95 29.43
CA LEU A 37 -35.17 -17.71 28.45
C LEU A 37 -33.81 -18.10 29.05
N PRO A 38 -33.33 -19.34 28.77
CA PRO A 38 -32.06 -19.83 29.28
C PRO A 38 -30.87 -19.16 28.58
N ASP A 39 -29.69 -19.30 29.19
CA ASP A 39 -28.44 -18.85 28.58
C ASP A 39 -28.23 -19.48 27.20
N GLY A 40 -27.86 -18.67 26.21
CA GLY A 40 -27.73 -19.06 24.80
C GLY A 40 -28.98 -18.98 23.95
N ALA A 41 -30.14 -18.69 24.54
CA ALA A 41 -31.36 -18.41 23.79
C ALA A 41 -31.29 -17.08 23.03
N ALA A 42 -32.02 -17.00 21.92
CA ALA A 42 -32.22 -15.76 21.17
C ALA A 42 -33.05 -14.76 21.99
N CYS A 43 -32.70 -13.48 21.93
CA CYS A 43 -33.40 -12.41 22.64
C CYS A 43 -33.29 -11.07 21.91
N THR A 44 -34.22 -10.16 22.19
CA THR A 44 -34.24 -8.80 21.68
C THR A 44 -34.22 -7.74 22.79
N GLU A 45 -34.57 -8.14 24.02
CA GLU A 45 -34.55 -7.27 25.20
C GLU A 45 -34.11 -8.03 26.47
N ASP A 46 -33.53 -7.32 27.43
CA ASP A 46 -32.99 -7.91 28.67
C ASP A 46 -34.05 -8.68 29.48
N ALA A 47 -35.30 -8.23 29.44
CA ALA A 47 -36.41 -8.81 30.21
C ALA A 47 -36.82 -10.21 29.72
N GLU A 48 -36.37 -10.63 28.53
CA GLU A 48 -36.60 -11.97 27.99
C GLU A 48 -35.61 -13.00 28.54
N CYS A 49 -34.57 -12.58 29.26
CA CYS A 49 -33.52 -13.48 29.72
C CYS A 49 -33.67 -13.78 31.20
N ALA A 50 -33.49 -15.05 31.60
CA ALA A 50 -33.46 -15.43 33.00
C ALA A 50 -32.36 -14.67 33.79
N GLY A 51 -31.26 -14.34 33.11
CA GLY A 51 -30.15 -13.51 33.62
C GLY A 51 -30.41 -12.01 33.64
N ASN A 52 -31.53 -11.53 33.07
CA ASN A 52 -31.85 -10.11 32.84
C ASN A 52 -30.80 -9.36 32.00
N PHE A 53 -30.11 -10.06 31.10
CA PHE A 53 -29.18 -9.43 30.16
C PHE A 53 -29.24 -10.16 28.81
N CYS A 54 -29.48 -9.38 27.77
CA CYS A 54 -29.45 -9.81 26.40
C CYS A 54 -28.25 -9.13 25.71
N ASN A 55 -27.25 -9.91 25.28
CA ASN A 55 -26.29 -9.38 24.31
C ASN A 55 -27.05 -9.20 23.00
N ARG A 56 -27.37 -7.98 22.61
CA ARG A 56 -28.24 -7.71 21.46
C ARG A 56 -27.42 -7.69 20.19
N GLU A 57 -28.03 -8.09 19.09
CA GLU A 57 -27.41 -7.96 17.78
C GLU A 57 -27.07 -6.49 17.49
N THR A 58 -28.01 -5.58 17.73
CA THR A 58 -27.90 -4.15 17.42
C THR A 58 -26.91 -3.36 18.29
N PHE A 59 -26.26 -3.98 19.25
CA PHE A 59 -25.37 -3.28 20.19
C PHE A 59 -24.09 -4.05 20.46
N ASP A 60 -24.20 -5.36 20.63
CA ASP A 60 -23.06 -6.23 20.93
C ASP A 60 -22.58 -7.02 19.69
N GLY A 61 -23.35 -6.99 18.58
CA GLY A 61 -23.08 -7.74 17.37
C GLY A 61 -23.40 -9.24 17.48
N TRP A 62 -24.15 -9.67 18.49
CA TRP A 62 -24.44 -11.09 18.69
C TRP A 62 -25.62 -11.53 17.80
N PRO A 63 -25.43 -12.45 16.84
CA PRO A 63 -26.47 -12.79 15.86
C PRO A 63 -27.79 -13.18 16.55
N GLY A 64 -28.91 -12.55 16.23
CA GLY A 64 -30.24 -12.77 16.83
C GLY A 64 -30.36 -12.55 18.34
N GLY A 65 -29.35 -11.91 18.96
CA GLY A 65 -29.21 -11.65 20.39
C GLY A 65 -29.04 -12.87 21.29
N TYR A 66 -28.36 -12.78 22.43
CA TYR A 66 -27.99 -13.93 23.26
C TYR A 66 -28.20 -13.67 24.75
N CYS A 67 -29.11 -14.45 25.35
CA CYS A 67 -29.32 -14.41 26.79
C CYS A 67 -28.08 -14.92 27.53
N ILE A 68 -27.65 -14.15 28.51
CA ILE A 68 -26.49 -14.46 29.33
C ILE A 68 -26.77 -14.13 30.79
N SER A 69 -26.17 -14.92 31.68
CA SER A 69 -26.24 -14.70 33.12
C SER A 69 -24.83 -14.67 33.73
N SER A 70 -24.67 -14.03 34.89
CA SER A 70 -23.38 -14.01 35.58
C SER A 70 -23.21 -15.24 36.47
N CYS A 71 -22.05 -15.89 36.40
CA CYS A 71 -21.64 -16.96 37.31
C CYS A 71 -20.58 -16.51 38.34
N GLU A 72 -20.24 -15.22 38.36
CA GLU A 72 -19.28 -14.63 39.30
C GLU A 72 -19.69 -14.89 40.76
N HIS A 73 -20.97 -14.70 41.07
CA HIS A 73 -21.51 -14.81 42.44
C HIS A 73 -22.05 -16.19 42.80
N THR A 74 -22.03 -17.12 41.85
CA THR A 74 -22.53 -18.50 42.04
C THR A 74 -21.38 -19.49 42.25
N GLY A 75 -20.14 -19.02 42.38
CA GLY A 75 -18.97 -19.87 42.49
C GLY A 75 -18.67 -20.64 41.20
N GLY A 76 -18.91 -20.03 40.05
CA GLY A 76 -18.64 -20.62 38.74
C GLY A 76 -19.72 -21.56 38.22
N THR A 77 -20.93 -21.51 38.79
CA THR A 77 -22.03 -22.41 38.40
C THR A 77 -23.05 -21.66 37.57
N CYS A 78 -23.34 -22.16 36.36
CA CYS A 78 -24.38 -21.61 35.50
C CYS A 78 -25.73 -22.28 35.71
N PRO A 79 -26.85 -21.57 35.48
CA PRO A 79 -28.16 -22.19 35.36
C PRO A 79 -28.16 -23.25 34.24
N GLY A 80 -28.81 -24.39 34.48
CA GLY A 80 -28.93 -25.45 33.49
C GLY A 80 -27.60 -26.16 33.22
N ASP A 81 -27.26 -26.32 31.94
CA ASP A 81 -26.05 -26.96 31.44
C ASP A 81 -25.00 -25.94 30.96
N GLY A 82 -25.18 -24.64 31.21
CA GLY A 82 -24.25 -23.60 30.76
C GLY A 82 -22.81 -23.75 31.26
N VAL A 83 -21.88 -23.21 30.47
CA VAL A 83 -20.45 -23.13 30.78
C VAL A 83 -20.12 -21.74 31.31
N CYS A 84 -19.47 -21.69 32.47
CA CYS A 84 -19.02 -20.44 33.07
C CYS A 84 -17.66 -20.04 32.50
N ILE A 85 -17.60 -18.90 31.80
CA ILE A 85 -16.42 -18.46 31.06
C ILE A 85 -15.96 -17.09 31.57
N ASP A 86 -14.66 -16.95 31.84
CA ASP A 86 -14.05 -15.65 32.11
C ASP A 86 -14.12 -14.76 30.86
N SER A 87 -14.84 -13.65 30.96
CA SER A 87 -15.05 -12.66 29.91
C SER A 87 -14.26 -11.37 30.18
N GLY A 88 -13.16 -11.47 30.93
CA GLY A 88 -12.24 -10.38 31.24
C GLY A 88 -12.90 -9.29 32.07
N GLY A 89 -12.97 -8.06 31.54
CA GLY A 89 -13.57 -6.92 32.23
C GLY A 89 -15.05 -7.09 32.59
N ASN A 90 -15.74 -8.03 31.94
CA ASN A 90 -17.14 -8.36 32.18
C ASN A 90 -17.35 -9.48 33.23
N GLY A 91 -16.26 -10.00 33.82
CA GLY A 91 -16.30 -11.07 34.81
C GLY A 91 -16.67 -12.42 34.21
N HIS A 92 -17.12 -13.36 35.05
CA HIS A 92 -17.52 -14.69 34.60
C HIS A 92 -18.99 -14.75 34.15
N LEU A 93 -19.22 -15.17 32.91
CA LEU A 93 -20.52 -15.22 32.27
C LEU A 93 -20.89 -16.64 31.81
N CYS A 94 -22.19 -16.91 31.77
CA CYS A 94 -22.74 -18.21 31.42
C CYS A 94 -23.11 -18.30 29.95
N TYR A 95 -22.37 -19.14 29.22
CA TYR A 95 -22.63 -19.45 27.82
C TYR A 95 -23.37 -20.78 27.72
N GLY A 96 -24.26 -20.92 26.74
CA GLY A 96 -24.88 -22.21 26.43
C GLY A 96 -23.82 -23.26 26.09
N ALA A 97 -23.92 -24.44 26.72
CA ALA A 97 -23.02 -25.56 26.42
C ALA A 97 -23.37 -26.22 25.08
N CYS A 98 -22.38 -26.91 24.51
CA CYS A 98 -22.56 -27.71 23.31
C CYS A 98 -21.67 -28.96 23.35
N ALA A 99 -22.02 -29.97 22.56
CA ALA A 99 -21.16 -31.12 22.28
C ALA A 99 -20.67 -31.12 20.82
N THR A 100 -21.46 -30.54 19.93
CA THR A 100 -21.26 -30.47 18.49
C THR A 100 -21.78 -29.14 17.95
N ALA A 101 -21.37 -28.77 16.73
CA ALA A 101 -21.84 -27.54 16.08
C ALA A 101 -23.38 -27.48 15.94
N SER A 102 -24.07 -28.62 15.84
CA SER A 102 -25.54 -28.64 15.72
C SER A 102 -26.28 -28.31 17.01
N ASP A 103 -25.59 -28.28 18.15
CA ASP A 103 -26.19 -27.85 19.42
C ASP A 103 -26.29 -26.32 19.49
N CYS A 104 -25.51 -25.62 18.67
CA CYS A 104 -25.56 -24.18 18.54
C CYS A 104 -26.54 -23.74 17.46
N ARG A 105 -27.20 -22.60 17.69
CA ARG A 105 -28.11 -21.99 16.74
C ARG A 105 -27.36 -21.41 15.53
N PRO A 106 -28.03 -21.17 14.39
CA PRO A 106 -27.41 -20.45 13.27
C PRO A 106 -26.77 -19.14 13.74
N GLY A 107 -25.58 -18.83 13.22
CA GLY A 107 -24.76 -17.72 13.68
C GLY A 107 -23.82 -18.05 14.85
N TYR A 108 -23.78 -19.29 15.34
CA TYR A 108 -22.98 -19.69 16.50
C TYR A 108 -22.21 -20.99 16.24
N ALA A 109 -20.98 -21.06 16.76
CA ALA A 109 -20.13 -22.23 16.70
C ALA A 109 -19.89 -22.81 18.09
N CYS A 110 -19.72 -24.13 18.13
CA CYS A 110 -19.35 -24.85 19.34
C CYS A 110 -17.83 -24.82 19.51
N LEU A 111 -17.34 -23.91 20.35
CA LEU A 111 -15.92 -23.61 20.53
C LEU A 111 -15.41 -24.07 21.89
N PRO A 112 -14.15 -24.56 21.99
CA PRO A 112 -13.56 -24.95 23.25
C PRO A 112 -13.22 -23.74 24.13
N VAL A 113 -13.37 -23.92 25.44
CA VAL A 113 -12.79 -23.05 26.47
C VAL A 113 -11.52 -23.67 27.05
N GLU A 114 -10.79 -22.93 27.90
CA GLU A 114 -9.49 -23.36 28.43
C GLU A 114 -9.50 -24.70 29.17
N ASP A 115 -10.61 -25.03 29.84
CA ASP A 115 -10.77 -26.29 30.59
C ASP A 115 -11.16 -27.49 29.70
N GLY A 116 -11.31 -27.25 28.39
CA GLY A 116 -11.68 -28.26 27.39
C GLY A 116 -13.18 -28.52 27.27
N THR A 117 -14.04 -27.85 28.04
CA THR A 117 -15.48 -27.83 27.78
C THR A 117 -15.80 -27.00 26.53
N LEU A 118 -16.98 -27.20 25.93
CA LEU A 118 -17.37 -26.50 24.70
C LEU A 118 -18.60 -25.62 24.95
N SER A 119 -18.63 -24.44 24.35
CA SER A 119 -19.72 -23.48 24.45
C SER A 119 -20.11 -22.87 23.10
N CYS A 120 -21.36 -22.45 22.99
CA CYS A 120 -21.87 -21.74 21.82
C CYS A 120 -21.48 -20.26 21.87
N ARG A 121 -20.66 -19.82 20.93
CA ARG A 121 -20.19 -18.43 20.78
C ARG A 121 -20.52 -17.89 19.38
N PRO A 122 -20.66 -16.55 19.22
CA PRO A 122 -20.88 -15.93 17.91
C PRO A 122 -19.87 -16.45 16.87
N ALA A 123 -20.38 -16.86 15.72
CA ALA A 123 -19.66 -17.38 14.57
C ALA A 123 -20.59 -17.37 13.35
N CYS A 124 -21.11 -16.19 13.01
CA CYS A 124 -21.85 -16.05 11.76
C CYS A 124 -20.93 -16.38 10.57
N THR A 125 -21.56 -16.81 9.49
CA THR A 125 -20.94 -17.19 8.22
C THR A 125 -21.68 -16.62 7.02
N GLU A 126 -22.89 -16.11 7.21
CA GLU A 126 -23.76 -15.58 6.16
C GLU A 126 -24.63 -14.44 6.71
N ASP A 127 -24.86 -13.40 5.90
CA ASP A 127 -25.68 -12.22 6.21
C ASP A 127 -27.08 -12.54 6.75
N VAL A 128 -27.69 -13.63 6.28
CA VAL A 128 -29.02 -14.07 6.72
C VAL A 128 -29.08 -14.42 8.21
N GLN A 129 -27.94 -14.67 8.84
CA GLN A 129 -27.83 -14.94 10.28
C GLN A 129 -27.85 -13.66 11.13
N CYS A 130 -27.81 -12.49 10.50
CA CYS A 130 -27.83 -11.16 11.10
C CYS A 130 -29.15 -10.43 10.77
N PRO A 131 -30.30 -10.85 11.33
CA PRO A 131 -31.61 -10.31 11.00
C PRO A 131 -31.82 -8.83 11.35
N ALA A 132 -31.05 -8.27 12.28
CA ALA A 132 -31.19 -6.89 12.73
C ALA A 132 -30.18 -5.95 12.04
N LEU A 133 -28.92 -6.37 11.93
CA LEU A 133 -27.84 -5.56 11.35
C LEU A 133 -27.53 -5.87 9.88
N GLY A 134 -27.90 -7.06 9.41
CA GLY A 134 -27.89 -7.40 7.98
C GLY A 134 -26.56 -7.90 7.42
N LYS A 135 -25.43 -7.74 8.13
CA LYS A 135 -24.11 -8.24 7.70
C LYS A 135 -23.40 -9.07 8.74
N CYS A 136 -22.72 -10.10 8.25
CA CYS A 136 -21.84 -10.94 9.04
C CYS A 136 -20.38 -10.61 8.78
N ASP A 137 -19.65 -10.23 9.82
CA ASP A 137 -18.19 -10.27 9.82
C ASP A 137 -17.74 -11.71 10.10
N VAL A 138 -17.30 -12.40 9.04
CA VAL A 138 -16.85 -13.79 9.12
C VAL A 138 -15.52 -13.96 9.87
N SER A 139 -14.76 -12.89 10.07
CA SER A 139 -13.47 -12.91 10.77
C SER A 139 -13.67 -12.95 12.29
N THR A 140 -14.62 -12.18 12.81
CA THR A 140 -14.96 -12.14 14.24
C THR A 140 -16.14 -13.06 14.59
N GLY A 141 -16.98 -13.40 13.59
CA GLY A 141 -18.20 -14.17 13.78
C GLY A 141 -19.37 -13.33 14.31
N GLN A 142 -19.26 -12.00 14.30
CA GLN A 142 -20.26 -11.07 14.80
C GLN A 142 -21.05 -10.41 13.67
N CYS A 143 -22.25 -9.96 14.00
CA CYS A 143 -23.05 -9.12 13.11
C CYS A 143 -22.67 -7.65 13.30
N ARG A 144 -22.57 -6.90 12.21
CA ARG A 144 -22.34 -5.45 12.22
C ARG A 144 -23.29 -4.73 11.27
N ILE A 145 -23.44 -3.42 11.46
CA ILE A 145 -24.07 -2.55 10.46
C ILE A 145 -23.10 -2.50 9.27
N TYR A 146 -23.61 -2.20 8.08
CA TYR A 146 -22.82 -2.06 6.88
C TYR A 146 -22.92 -0.63 6.41
N GLU A 147 -21.79 -0.03 6.07
CA GLU A 147 -21.77 1.24 5.37
C GLU A 147 -22.35 1.07 3.95
N ALA A 148 -23.58 1.55 3.75
CA ALA A 148 -24.30 1.41 2.49
C ALA A 148 -23.99 2.54 1.49
N THR A 149 -23.45 3.65 2.00
CA THR A 149 -23.04 4.83 1.22
C THR A 149 -21.57 5.05 1.53
N CYS A 150 -20.71 4.87 0.54
CA CYS A 150 -19.24 4.90 0.71
C CYS A 150 -18.61 6.12 0.01
N ASP A 151 -19.38 7.20 -0.15
CA ASP A 151 -19.00 8.43 -0.83
C ASP A 151 -19.68 9.69 -0.26
N ASP A 152 -20.15 9.66 1.00
CA ASP A 152 -20.91 10.76 1.61
C ASP A 152 -20.24 11.46 2.80
N ALA A 153 -19.02 11.03 3.16
CA ALA A 153 -18.19 11.56 4.24
C ALA A 153 -18.83 11.43 5.63
N GLU A 154 -19.72 10.46 5.83
CA GLU A 154 -20.39 10.19 7.09
C GLU A 154 -20.16 8.74 7.52
N ASP A 155 -19.79 8.51 8.79
CA ASP A 155 -19.70 7.17 9.41
C ASP A 155 -21.12 6.58 9.54
N ASN A 156 -21.56 5.86 8.51
CA ASN A 156 -22.95 5.38 8.40
C ASN A 156 -23.23 4.20 9.35
N ASP A 157 -22.20 3.49 9.80
CA ASP A 157 -22.28 2.25 10.56
C ASP A 157 -21.90 2.41 12.05
N GLY A 158 -21.20 3.50 12.39
CA GLY A 158 -20.83 3.94 13.73
C GLY A 158 -19.51 3.37 14.26
N ASP A 159 -18.66 2.79 13.41
CA ASP A 159 -17.39 2.19 13.82
C ASP A 159 -16.17 3.15 13.78
N ALA A 160 -16.43 4.40 13.38
CA ALA A 160 -15.51 5.52 13.23
C ALA A 160 -14.60 5.47 11.99
N ALA A 161 -14.76 4.49 11.10
CA ALA A 161 -14.33 4.59 9.73
C ALA A 161 -15.38 5.35 8.89
N VAL A 162 -14.95 5.89 7.75
CA VAL A 162 -15.80 6.67 6.83
C VAL A 162 -15.41 6.32 5.41
N ASP A 163 -16.40 6.05 4.57
CA ASP A 163 -16.27 5.82 3.14
C ASP A 163 -15.16 4.80 2.82
N CYS A 164 -14.20 5.13 1.95
CA CYS A 164 -13.19 4.19 1.48
C CYS A 164 -12.10 3.81 2.48
N ARG A 165 -12.14 4.39 3.70
CA ARG A 165 -11.36 3.87 4.83
C ARG A 165 -12.08 2.75 5.57
N ASP A 166 -13.38 2.60 5.36
CA ASP A 166 -14.16 1.52 5.96
C ASP A 166 -13.92 0.20 5.20
N ASP A 167 -13.59 -0.84 5.97
CA ASP A 167 -13.46 -2.21 5.47
C ASP A 167 -14.78 -2.72 4.86
N ASP A 168 -15.93 -2.13 5.22
CA ASP A 168 -17.22 -2.41 4.59
C ASP A 168 -17.32 -1.86 3.16
N CYS A 169 -16.53 -0.85 2.81
CA CYS A 169 -16.63 -0.14 1.55
C CYS A 169 -15.70 -0.65 0.44
N GLU A 170 -14.86 -1.66 0.69
CA GLU A 170 -13.87 -2.15 -0.29
C GLU A 170 -14.41 -2.35 -1.72
N GLU A 171 -15.57 -3.02 -1.87
CA GLU A 171 -16.17 -3.27 -3.20
C GLU A 171 -16.72 -1.99 -3.84
N ALA A 172 -17.38 -1.13 -3.06
CA ALA A 172 -17.93 0.13 -3.55
C ALA A 172 -16.81 1.09 -3.98
N CYS A 173 -15.74 1.17 -3.19
CA CYS A 173 -14.59 2.02 -3.44
C CYS A 173 -13.77 1.56 -4.64
N ALA A 174 -13.64 0.25 -4.85
CA ALA A 174 -13.03 -0.27 -6.08
C ALA A 174 -13.80 0.17 -7.35
N GLU A 175 -15.14 0.21 -7.30
CA GLU A 175 -15.97 0.70 -8.40
C GLU A 175 -15.86 2.23 -8.58
N LEU A 176 -15.82 3.00 -7.48
CA LEU A 176 -15.60 4.45 -7.52
C LEU A 176 -14.22 4.80 -8.10
N ALA A 177 -13.16 4.15 -7.63
CA ALA A 177 -11.81 4.32 -8.14
C ALA A 177 -11.74 3.95 -9.63
N THR A 178 -12.37 2.85 -10.04
CA THR A 178 -12.46 2.46 -11.45
C THR A 178 -13.16 3.53 -12.29
N ALA A 179 -14.26 4.09 -11.80
CA ALA A 179 -14.99 5.15 -12.49
C ALA A 179 -14.15 6.44 -12.62
N ALA A 180 -13.47 6.85 -11.55
CA ALA A 180 -12.57 8.00 -11.53
C ALA A 180 -11.40 7.82 -12.50
N CYS A 181 -10.80 6.63 -12.55
CA CYS A 181 -9.73 6.28 -13.48
C CYS A 181 -10.18 6.29 -14.94
N VAL A 182 -11.40 5.84 -15.24
CA VAL A 182 -11.97 5.94 -16.60
C VAL A 182 -12.25 7.39 -16.98
N ALA A 183 -12.60 8.22 -16.01
CA ALA A 183 -12.83 9.65 -16.19
C ALA A 183 -11.56 10.50 -16.13
N ALA A 184 -10.38 9.89 -15.94
CA ALA A 184 -9.12 10.59 -15.74
C ALA A 184 -8.84 11.62 -16.84
N LEU A 185 -8.42 12.81 -16.41
CA LEU A 185 -8.13 13.92 -17.30
C LEU A 185 -6.73 13.78 -17.91
N PRO A 186 -6.48 14.21 -19.15
CA PRO A 186 -5.13 14.21 -19.69
C PRO A 186 -4.25 15.23 -18.94
N LEU A 187 -3.07 14.82 -18.48
CA LEU A 187 -2.10 15.73 -17.87
C LEU A 187 -1.47 16.62 -18.95
N LEU A 188 -1.78 17.92 -18.93
CA LEU A 188 -1.15 18.92 -19.78
C LEU A 188 0.05 19.58 -19.06
N PRO A 189 0.94 20.29 -19.79
CA PRO A 189 2.10 20.95 -19.18
C PRO A 189 1.75 21.94 -18.05
N GLU A 190 0.58 22.56 -18.12
CA GLU A 190 0.01 23.38 -17.04
C GLU A 190 -1.49 23.12 -16.97
N VAL A 191 -1.96 22.72 -15.79
CA VAL A 191 -3.38 22.43 -15.51
C VAL A 191 -3.80 23.17 -14.25
N ALA A 192 -4.98 23.77 -14.27
CA ALA A 192 -5.67 24.23 -13.06
C ALA A 192 -6.80 23.24 -12.77
N GLY A 193 -6.80 22.67 -11.57
CA GLY A 193 -7.80 21.71 -11.11
C GLY A 193 -8.43 22.15 -9.79
N ASP A 194 -9.40 21.37 -9.31
CA ASP A 194 -10.12 21.64 -8.06
C ASP A 194 -10.69 20.34 -7.48
N THR A 195 -10.15 19.92 -6.33
CA THR A 195 -10.59 18.71 -5.62
C THR A 195 -11.96 18.85 -4.96
N SER A 196 -12.55 20.06 -4.92
CA SER A 196 -13.81 20.32 -4.21
C SER A 196 -14.98 19.43 -4.65
N LEU A 197 -14.97 18.91 -5.87
CA LEU A 197 -15.99 18.02 -6.43
C LEU A 197 -15.45 16.64 -6.82
N GLY A 198 -14.26 16.30 -6.33
CA GLY A 198 -13.64 15.00 -6.54
C GLY A 198 -14.41 13.84 -5.92
N THR A 199 -13.94 12.63 -6.17
CA THR A 199 -14.30 11.46 -5.36
C THR A 199 -13.43 11.42 -4.10
N ASN A 200 -13.61 10.46 -3.21
CA ASN A 200 -12.74 10.17 -2.05
C ASN A 200 -12.33 8.68 -2.06
N ALA A 201 -11.95 8.19 -3.24
CA ALA A 201 -11.84 6.77 -3.56
C ALA A 201 -10.39 6.24 -3.55
N PHE A 202 -9.41 7.09 -3.26
CA PHE A 202 -7.99 6.73 -3.31
C PHE A 202 -7.29 7.13 -2.01
N GLU A 203 -6.18 6.44 -1.70
CA GLU A 203 -5.31 6.74 -0.57
C GLU A 203 -3.85 6.56 -1.02
N GLY A 204 -3.02 7.59 -0.88
CA GLY A 204 -1.59 7.53 -1.23
C GLY A 204 -0.72 7.10 -0.04
N ASN A 205 0.44 6.47 -0.27
CA ASN A 205 1.29 6.00 0.84
C ASN A 205 1.93 7.14 1.66
N CYS A 206 2.06 8.33 1.08
CA CYS A 206 2.53 9.53 1.78
C CYS A 206 1.42 10.25 2.54
N LEU A 207 0.16 9.87 2.32
CA LEU A 207 -0.95 10.25 3.16
C LEU A 207 -0.93 9.31 4.38
N GLY A 208 -0.58 9.85 5.54
CA GLY A 208 -0.45 9.06 6.76
C GLY A 208 -1.75 8.32 7.13
N VAL A 209 -1.63 7.31 8.01
CA VAL A 209 -2.80 6.62 8.56
C VAL A 209 -3.69 7.64 9.27
N GLY A 210 -4.91 7.83 8.78
CA GLY A 210 -5.84 8.85 9.28
C GLY A 210 -6.01 10.08 8.39
N THR A 211 -5.24 10.26 7.31
CA THR A 211 -5.19 11.52 6.53
C THR A 211 -5.29 11.31 5.02
N GLY A 212 -6.35 10.67 4.52
CA GLY A 212 -6.54 10.35 3.10
C GLY A 212 -8.01 10.25 2.68
N GLU A 213 -8.86 11.00 3.38
CA GLU A 213 -10.32 11.08 3.10
C GLU A 213 -10.68 12.38 2.37
N GLY A 214 -9.66 13.18 2.03
CA GLY A 214 -9.87 14.35 1.19
C GLY A 214 -10.32 13.90 -0.20
N ARG A 215 -11.02 14.79 -0.89
CA ARG A 215 -11.43 14.47 -2.26
C ARG A 215 -10.23 14.56 -3.20
N GLU A 216 -10.22 13.69 -4.20
CA GLU A 216 -9.15 13.63 -5.21
C GLU A 216 -9.61 13.92 -6.64
N GLU A 217 -8.65 14.27 -7.49
CA GLU A 217 -8.82 14.36 -8.93
C GLU A 217 -7.72 13.58 -9.66
N VAL A 218 -8.10 12.81 -10.67
CA VAL A 218 -7.22 11.85 -11.35
C VAL A 218 -6.82 12.36 -12.73
N TYR A 219 -5.53 12.31 -13.01
CA TYR A 219 -4.93 12.60 -14.31
C TYR A 219 -4.25 11.37 -14.91
N LEU A 220 -4.15 11.34 -16.23
CA LEU A 220 -3.41 10.34 -16.98
C LEU A 220 -2.29 11.02 -17.78
N PHE A 221 -1.07 10.52 -17.61
CA PHE A 221 0.06 10.88 -18.45
C PHE A 221 0.55 9.67 -19.24
N THR A 222 0.87 9.89 -20.51
CA THR A 222 1.56 8.93 -21.36
C THR A 222 2.74 9.63 -22.00
N PRO A 223 3.98 9.11 -21.88
CA PRO A 223 5.13 9.62 -22.59
C PRO A 223 4.87 9.72 -24.10
N PRO A 224 5.53 10.66 -24.80
CA PRO A 224 5.48 10.68 -26.25
C PRO A 224 5.89 9.32 -26.86
N GLU A 225 5.29 8.98 -28.00
CA GLU A 225 5.49 7.67 -28.64
C GLU A 225 6.98 7.32 -28.81
N GLY A 226 7.38 6.15 -28.30
CA GLY A 226 8.75 5.65 -28.39
C GLY A 226 9.74 6.25 -27.39
N GLN A 227 9.29 7.06 -26.42
CA GLN A 227 10.17 7.70 -25.44
C GLN A 227 10.05 7.10 -24.03
N SER A 228 11.19 6.93 -23.38
CA SER A 228 11.33 6.77 -21.93
C SER A 228 11.88 8.07 -21.33
N GLY A 229 11.73 8.26 -20.02
CA GLY A 229 12.21 9.47 -19.35
C GLY A 229 11.64 9.66 -17.97
N THR A 230 11.88 10.83 -17.39
CA THR A 230 11.32 11.20 -16.09
C THR A 230 10.26 12.28 -16.26
N LEU A 231 9.06 12.00 -15.77
CA LEU A 231 8.02 12.99 -15.56
C LEU A 231 8.27 13.70 -14.24
N SER A 232 8.44 15.02 -14.28
CA SER A 232 8.43 15.88 -13.10
C SER A 232 7.13 16.66 -13.06
N VAL A 233 6.46 16.64 -11.91
CA VAL A 233 5.24 17.41 -11.67
C VAL A 233 5.42 18.23 -10.40
N VAL A 234 5.13 19.52 -10.52
CA VAL A 234 5.03 20.44 -9.38
C VAL A 234 3.55 20.73 -9.15
N LEU A 235 3.06 20.43 -7.96
CA LEU A 235 1.73 20.77 -7.48
C LEU A 235 1.82 22.00 -6.56
N GLU A 236 1.03 23.03 -6.87
CA GLU A 236 0.92 24.26 -6.08
C GLU A 236 -0.53 24.44 -5.61
N SER A 237 -0.75 24.61 -4.31
CA SER A 237 -2.08 24.91 -3.74
C SER A 237 -2.00 25.85 -2.53
N ASP A 238 -3.10 26.56 -2.29
CA ASP A 238 -3.32 27.41 -1.10
C ASP A 238 -3.81 26.57 0.10
N THR A 239 -4.28 25.34 -0.16
CA THR A 239 -4.65 24.32 0.84
C THR A 239 -3.66 23.16 0.79
N ASP A 240 -3.85 22.19 1.68
CA ASP A 240 -2.93 21.07 1.83
C ASP A 240 -3.33 19.92 0.90
N HIS A 241 -2.43 19.54 -0.01
CA HIS A 241 -2.68 18.51 -1.00
C HIS A 241 -1.42 17.66 -1.16
N ALA A 242 -1.61 16.34 -1.28
CA ALA A 242 -0.58 15.44 -1.74
C ALA A 242 -0.77 15.11 -3.21
N ILE A 243 0.29 14.57 -3.83
CA ILE A 243 0.22 13.99 -5.16
C ILE A 243 0.96 12.66 -5.20
N TYR A 244 0.35 11.67 -5.84
CA TYR A 244 0.98 10.37 -6.05
C TYR A 244 0.69 9.82 -7.43
N ALA A 245 1.54 8.88 -7.84
CA ALA A 245 1.52 8.30 -9.16
C ALA A 245 1.38 6.78 -9.07
N ARG A 246 0.42 6.20 -9.78
CA ARG A 246 0.20 4.75 -9.85
C ARG A 246 0.35 4.23 -11.28
N SER A 247 1.00 3.08 -11.41
CA SER A 247 1.12 2.33 -12.66
C SER A 247 -0.20 1.64 -13.06
N ALA A 248 -1.00 1.25 -12.08
CA ALA A 248 -2.37 0.78 -12.24
C ALA A 248 -3.29 1.67 -11.41
N CYS A 249 -4.13 2.46 -12.10
CA CYS A 249 -4.87 3.57 -11.48
C CYS A 249 -5.75 3.14 -10.30
N ALA A 250 -6.68 2.20 -10.52
CA ALA A 250 -7.67 1.77 -9.53
C ALA A 250 -7.16 0.64 -8.61
N ASP A 251 -5.90 0.24 -8.76
CA ASP A 251 -5.31 -0.80 -7.92
C ASP A 251 -4.81 -0.15 -6.61
N PRO A 252 -5.34 -0.53 -5.44
CA PRO A 252 -4.91 0.01 -4.16
C PRO A 252 -3.61 -0.62 -3.64
N ASP A 253 -3.03 -1.61 -4.34
CA ASP A 253 -1.79 -2.26 -3.90
C ASP A 253 -0.65 -1.22 -3.77
N PRO A 254 0.01 -1.09 -2.61
CA PRO A 254 1.11 -0.14 -2.44
C PRO A 254 2.27 -0.36 -3.43
N ASP A 255 2.45 -1.58 -3.96
CA ASP A 255 3.50 -1.88 -4.94
C ASP A 255 3.23 -1.24 -6.32
N VAL A 256 2.00 -0.82 -6.62
CA VAL A 256 1.68 -0.13 -7.89
C VAL A 256 1.91 1.37 -7.83
N GLU A 257 2.10 1.94 -6.64
CA GLU A 257 2.45 3.34 -6.44
C GLU A 257 3.93 3.57 -6.75
N LEU A 258 4.19 4.34 -7.80
CA LEU A 258 5.52 4.60 -8.32
C LEU A 258 6.24 5.73 -7.57
N ALA A 259 5.49 6.70 -7.08
CA ALA A 259 5.99 7.84 -6.34
C ALA A 259 4.85 8.52 -5.57
N CYS A 260 5.19 9.19 -4.47
CA CYS A 260 4.29 9.99 -3.65
C CYS A 260 5.05 11.22 -3.15
N ALA A 261 4.37 12.37 -3.09
CA ALA A 261 4.91 13.62 -2.58
C ALA A 261 3.90 14.31 -1.65
N ASP A 262 4.37 14.53 -0.42
CA ASP A 262 3.78 15.36 0.63
C ASP A 262 4.95 15.96 1.45
N LEU A 263 5.56 17.00 0.90
CA LEU A 263 6.82 17.62 1.33
C LEU A 263 6.59 18.79 2.29
N GLY A 264 5.37 19.30 2.40
CA GLY A 264 5.00 20.19 3.49
C GLY A 264 3.58 20.72 3.44
N GLU A 265 3.18 21.34 4.55
CA GLU A 265 1.86 21.97 4.69
C GLU A 265 1.62 23.06 3.63
N ARG A 266 0.36 23.50 3.53
CA ARG A 266 -0.15 24.66 2.75
C ARG A 266 0.92 25.63 2.21
N TRP A 267 0.79 26.00 0.94
CA TRP A 267 1.67 26.94 0.20
C TRP A 267 3.08 26.43 -0.11
N ILE A 268 3.44 25.22 0.32
CA ILE A 268 4.68 24.57 -0.09
C ILE A 268 4.36 23.77 -1.36
N PRO A 269 5.09 24.00 -2.48
CA PRO A 269 4.90 23.21 -3.67
C PRO A 269 5.37 21.77 -3.48
N GLU A 270 4.56 20.84 -3.95
CA GLU A 270 4.86 19.41 -3.96
C GLU A 270 5.59 19.03 -5.25
N LEU A 271 6.72 18.31 -5.14
CA LEU A 271 7.50 17.85 -6.28
C LEU A 271 7.46 16.32 -6.37
N LEU A 272 6.86 15.84 -7.45
CA LEU A 272 6.80 14.42 -7.79
C LEU A 272 7.68 14.12 -9.01
N GLU A 273 8.55 13.12 -8.91
CA GLU A 273 9.34 12.62 -10.03
C GLU A 273 9.04 11.15 -10.30
N VAL A 274 8.57 10.84 -11.52
CA VAL A 274 8.17 9.49 -11.92
C VAL A 274 9.02 9.03 -13.11
N PRO A 275 9.88 8.01 -12.94
CA PRO A 275 10.55 7.35 -14.06
C PRO A 275 9.55 6.52 -14.88
N LEU A 276 9.58 6.66 -16.21
CA LEU A 276 8.67 5.98 -17.14
C LEU A 276 9.45 5.33 -18.30
N SER A 277 9.07 4.10 -18.64
CA SER A 277 9.59 3.36 -19.80
C SER A 277 8.77 3.65 -21.04
N VAL A 278 9.28 3.20 -22.20
CA VAL A 278 8.58 3.36 -23.48
C VAL A 278 7.21 2.65 -23.44
N GLY A 279 6.16 3.43 -23.62
CA GLY A 279 4.78 2.92 -23.70
C GLY A 279 4.09 2.76 -22.34
N ASP A 280 4.77 3.04 -21.24
CA ASP A 280 4.14 3.10 -19.91
C ASP A 280 3.15 4.27 -19.86
N SER A 281 2.06 4.10 -19.14
CA SER A 281 1.18 5.21 -18.75
C SER A 281 1.09 5.26 -17.24
N VAL A 282 0.97 6.46 -16.69
CA VAL A 282 0.86 6.65 -15.26
C VAL A 282 -0.35 7.51 -14.93
N SER A 283 -1.08 7.10 -13.91
CA SER A 283 -2.14 7.90 -13.32
C SER A 283 -1.57 8.74 -12.19
N LEU A 284 -1.84 10.04 -12.20
CA LEU A 284 -1.51 10.96 -11.11
C LEU A 284 -2.78 11.28 -10.36
N ILE A 285 -2.76 11.12 -9.05
CA ILE A 285 -3.87 11.42 -8.17
C ILE A 285 -3.45 12.64 -7.36
N VAL A 286 -4.19 13.74 -7.51
CA VAL A 286 -4.06 14.93 -6.65
C VAL A 286 -5.12 14.81 -5.58
N ASP A 287 -4.69 14.79 -4.33
CA ASP A 287 -5.51 14.35 -3.21
C ASP A 287 -5.44 15.41 -2.12
N ALA A 288 -6.59 15.81 -1.58
CA ALA A 288 -6.60 16.72 -0.44
C ALA A 288 -6.14 15.97 0.80
N PHE A 289 -5.23 16.56 1.59
CA PHE A 289 -4.59 15.83 2.69
C PHE A 289 -5.58 15.33 3.75
N VAL A 290 -6.64 16.08 4.01
CA VAL A 290 -7.75 15.69 4.89
C VAL A 290 -9.07 16.28 4.40
N PRO A 291 -10.22 15.75 4.84
CA PRO A 291 -11.52 16.38 4.60
C PRO A 291 -11.51 17.86 5.01
N GLY A 292 -11.94 18.72 4.08
CA GLY A 292 -11.96 20.17 4.27
C GLY A 292 -10.73 20.93 3.78
N ASP A 293 -9.67 20.24 3.35
CA ASP A 293 -8.55 20.85 2.61
C ASP A 293 -8.76 20.87 1.09
N GLU A 294 -9.95 20.46 0.62
CA GLU A 294 -10.26 20.49 -0.80
C GLU A 294 -10.28 21.93 -1.34
N GLY A 295 -9.86 22.07 -2.58
CA GLY A 295 -9.81 23.37 -3.21
C GLY A 295 -9.02 23.39 -4.51
N PRO A 296 -8.81 24.60 -5.04
CA PRO A 296 -8.10 24.79 -6.30
C PRO A 296 -6.61 24.47 -6.14
N TYR A 297 -6.02 23.95 -7.21
CA TYR A 297 -4.58 23.73 -7.31
C TYR A 297 -4.09 23.94 -8.75
N THR A 298 -2.77 24.04 -8.91
CA THR A 298 -2.10 24.10 -10.21
C THR A 298 -1.07 22.99 -10.32
N LEU A 299 -1.13 22.21 -11.41
CA LEU A 299 -0.07 21.29 -11.80
C LEU A 299 0.79 21.90 -12.89
N ARG A 300 2.11 21.82 -12.72
CA ARG A 300 3.10 22.14 -13.75
C ARG A 300 3.91 20.90 -14.03
N SER A 301 3.77 20.35 -15.23
CA SER A 301 4.43 19.10 -15.61
C SER A 301 5.48 19.32 -16.69
N THR A 302 6.60 18.61 -16.55
CA THR A 302 7.67 18.54 -17.55
C THR A 302 8.13 17.10 -17.71
N PHE A 303 8.30 16.65 -18.94
CA PHE A 303 8.86 15.33 -19.23
C PHE A 303 10.24 15.49 -19.84
N THR A 304 11.25 15.00 -19.13
CA THR A 304 12.63 14.95 -19.63
C THR A 304 12.88 13.57 -20.21
N GLN A 305 13.01 13.50 -21.54
CA GLN A 305 13.35 12.26 -22.22
C GLN A 305 14.72 11.75 -21.74
N ALA A 306 14.78 10.46 -21.44
CA ALA A 306 16.01 9.71 -21.28
C ALA A 306 16.52 9.33 -22.67
N VAL A 307 17.74 9.77 -23.01
CA VAL A 307 18.39 9.51 -24.29
C VAL A 307 19.66 8.69 -24.07
N CYS A 308 19.55 7.41 -24.38
CA CYS A 308 20.69 6.50 -24.30
C CYS A 308 21.84 6.94 -25.24
N GLY A 309 23.08 6.88 -24.74
CA GLY A 309 24.31 7.20 -25.46
C GLY A 309 24.65 8.69 -25.56
N ASP A 310 24.01 9.56 -24.78
CA ASP A 310 24.18 11.03 -24.87
C ASP A 310 25.27 11.61 -23.94
N GLY A 311 25.86 10.79 -23.08
CA GLY A 311 26.86 11.18 -22.08
C GLY A 311 26.32 11.66 -20.72
N VAL A 312 25.00 11.83 -20.56
CA VAL A 312 24.28 12.14 -19.31
C VAL A 312 23.42 10.96 -18.82
N LEU A 313 23.67 10.43 -17.62
CA LEU A 313 22.79 9.42 -17.03
C LEU A 313 21.49 10.08 -16.55
N THR A 314 20.37 9.80 -17.22
CA THR A 314 19.06 10.38 -16.91
C THR A 314 18.07 9.30 -16.52
N ARG A 315 17.42 9.39 -15.36
CA ARG A 315 16.40 8.40 -14.94
C ARG A 315 15.33 8.21 -16.04
N PRO A 316 14.85 6.98 -16.32
CA PRO A 316 15.13 5.70 -15.66
C PRO A 316 16.41 4.97 -16.10
N GLU A 317 17.30 5.59 -16.87
CA GLU A 317 18.54 4.94 -17.29
C GLU A 317 19.34 4.46 -16.08
N GLN A 318 19.69 3.18 -16.09
CA GLN A 318 20.68 2.60 -15.17
C GLN A 318 22.10 2.68 -15.77
N CYS A 319 22.19 2.79 -17.10
CA CYS A 319 23.41 3.03 -17.86
C CYS A 319 23.12 3.93 -19.07
N ASN A 320 24.15 4.66 -19.51
CA ASN A 320 24.08 5.55 -20.66
C ASN A 320 24.80 5.00 -21.92
N TYR A 321 24.69 3.70 -22.16
CA TYR A 321 25.31 3.04 -23.31
C TYR A 321 24.26 2.47 -24.25
N VAL A 322 24.33 2.82 -25.53
CA VAL A 322 23.47 2.27 -26.59
C VAL A 322 23.90 0.84 -26.93
N ASP A 323 23.01 -0.14 -26.75
CA ASP A 323 23.21 -1.44 -27.38
C ASP A 323 22.96 -1.37 -28.90
N GLU A 324 23.29 -2.44 -29.65
CA GLU A 324 23.00 -2.52 -31.10
C GLU A 324 21.49 -2.54 -31.41
N ILE A 325 20.60 -2.52 -30.39
CA ILE A 325 19.15 -2.66 -30.49
C ILE A 325 18.41 -1.53 -29.74
N ASN A 326 18.92 -0.29 -29.78
CA ASN A 326 18.20 0.93 -29.33
C ASN A 326 17.57 0.86 -27.92
N GLY A 327 18.10 0.04 -27.01
CA GLY A 327 17.57 -0.14 -25.67
C GLY A 327 18.60 0.17 -24.58
N CYS A 328 18.16 0.78 -23.48
CA CYS A 328 18.94 0.79 -22.25
C CYS A 328 18.85 -0.62 -21.66
N ALA A 329 19.94 -1.38 -21.69
CA ALA A 329 19.99 -2.64 -20.93
C ALA A 329 19.75 -2.31 -19.45
N SER A 330 18.67 -2.82 -18.88
CA SER A 330 18.23 -2.57 -17.48
C SER A 330 19.15 -3.21 -16.43
N ASP A 331 20.34 -3.65 -16.82
CA ASP A 331 21.30 -4.33 -15.96
C ASP A 331 22.76 -3.95 -16.26
N CYS A 332 23.02 -2.96 -17.13
CA CYS A 332 24.36 -2.55 -17.54
C CYS A 332 25.23 -3.68 -18.14
N SER A 333 24.63 -4.81 -18.54
CA SER A 333 25.35 -5.99 -19.06
C SER A 333 26.27 -5.69 -20.24
N ALA A 334 25.91 -4.70 -21.07
CA ALA A 334 26.74 -4.24 -22.18
C ALA A 334 28.14 -3.74 -21.74
N VAL A 335 28.27 -3.14 -20.56
CA VAL A 335 29.57 -2.70 -20.02
C VAL A 335 30.45 -3.93 -19.74
N CYS A 336 29.86 -4.99 -19.20
CA CYS A 336 30.53 -6.24 -18.91
C CYS A 336 30.87 -7.06 -20.16
N GLU A 337 30.00 -7.07 -21.17
CA GLU A 337 30.26 -7.70 -22.46
C GLU A 337 31.32 -6.96 -23.27
N GLY A 338 31.35 -5.63 -23.16
CA GLY A 338 32.32 -4.74 -23.78
C GLY A 338 33.64 -4.56 -23.00
N ALA A 339 33.79 -5.21 -21.85
CA ALA A 339 34.97 -5.07 -20.99
C ALA A 339 36.25 -5.40 -21.78
N ARG A 340 37.25 -4.51 -21.68
CA ARG A 340 38.49 -4.63 -22.45
C ARG A 340 39.36 -5.76 -21.89
N GLU A 341 39.95 -6.59 -22.74
CA GLU A 341 40.91 -7.60 -22.26
C GLU A 341 42.19 -6.91 -21.76
N ALA A 342 42.48 -7.05 -20.47
CA ALA A 342 43.72 -6.59 -19.89
C ALA A 342 44.87 -7.49 -20.34
N VAL A 343 45.97 -6.87 -20.78
CA VAL A 343 47.20 -7.58 -21.14
C VAL A 343 48.23 -7.47 -20.02
N LEU A 344 49.11 -8.47 -19.91
CA LEU A 344 50.27 -8.38 -19.00
C LEU A 344 51.17 -7.21 -19.43
N GLY A 345 51.57 -6.39 -18.47
CA GLY A 345 52.23 -5.11 -18.66
C GLY A 345 51.24 -3.94 -18.61
N VAL A 346 51.63 -2.82 -19.22
CA VAL A 346 50.90 -1.55 -19.14
C VAL A 346 49.68 -1.53 -20.07
N ASN A 347 48.53 -1.19 -19.52
CA ASN A 347 47.27 -0.91 -20.20
C ASN A 347 46.95 0.59 -20.03
N GLU A 348 46.62 1.29 -21.11
CA GLU A 348 46.21 2.71 -21.06
C GLU A 348 44.68 2.80 -21.07
N GLY A 349 44.13 3.71 -20.27
CA GLY A 349 42.69 3.95 -20.23
C GLY A 349 42.33 5.35 -19.73
N ASP A 350 41.03 5.63 -19.72
CA ASP A 350 40.48 6.92 -19.31
C ASP A 350 39.04 6.76 -18.80
N THR A 351 38.85 7.01 -17.51
CA THR A 351 37.54 6.92 -16.86
C THR A 351 36.62 8.09 -17.20
N GLN A 352 37.07 9.16 -17.87
CA GLN A 352 36.21 10.29 -18.25
C GLN A 352 35.06 9.90 -19.18
N THR A 353 35.25 8.82 -19.95
CA THR A 353 34.22 8.27 -20.84
C THR A 353 33.47 7.08 -20.23
N GLY A 354 33.81 6.71 -18.99
CA GLY A 354 33.24 5.61 -18.25
C GLY A 354 31.78 5.83 -17.83
N THR A 355 31.09 4.72 -17.53
CA THR A 355 29.75 4.72 -16.92
C THR A 355 29.83 5.13 -15.45
N THR A 356 28.70 5.21 -14.73
CA THR A 356 28.67 5.40 -13.25
C THR A 356 27.82 4.30 -12.60
N SER A 357 27.84 3.12 -13.23
CA SER A 357 26.87 2.05 -13.04
C SER A 357 27.33 1.04 -12.00
N PHE A 358 28.61 1.08 -11.63
CA PHE A 358 29.19 0.21 -10.63
C PHE A 358 29.67 1.03 -9.42
N SER A 359 29.83 0.35 -8.29
CA SER A 359 30.41 0.90 -7.07
C SER A 359 31.20 -0.21 -6.41
N GLY A 360 32.30 0.08 -5.72
CA GLY A 360 33.14 -0.90 -5.03
C GLY A 360 33.14 -0.68 -3.52
N GLY A 361 33.60 -1.67 -2.76
CA GLY A 361 33.64 -1.61 -1.30
C GLY A 361 34.55 -0.53 -0.71
N CYS A 362 35.48 0.01 -1.49
CA CYS A 362 36.41 1.08 -1.10
C CYS A 362 36.19 2.40 -1.84
N LEU A 363 35.10 2.54 -2.60
CA LEU A 363 34.76 3.76 -3.36
C LEU A 363 33.45 4.37 -2.87
N LEU A 364 33.21 5.63 -3.22
CA LEU A 364 31.87 6.22 -3.11
C LEU A 364 31.02 5.93 -4.36
N PRO A 365 29.68 5.93 -4.24
CA PRO A 365 28.81 5.73 -5.38
C PRO A 365 28.83 6.94 -6.34
N ASN A 366 28.49 6.68 -7.62
CA ASN A 366 28.33 7.68 -8.70
C ASN A 366 29.64 8.31 -9.20
N THR A 367 30.74 7.59 -9.13
CA THR A 367 32.01 7.89 -9.83
C THR A 367 32.05 7.20 -11.18
N ARG A 368 33.04 7.52 -12.03
CA ARG A 368 33.10 6.93 -13.38
C ARG A 368 34.07 5.76 -13.46
N GLU A 369 33.58 4.63 -13.97
CA GLU A 369 34.37 3.41 -14.10
C GLU A 369 34.74 3.02 -15.55
N ASP A 370 35.86 2.32 -15.66
CA ASP A 370 36.36 1.64 -16.85
C ASP A 370 36.66 0.18 -16.50
N VAL A 371 36.22 -0.76 -17.33
CA VAL A 371 36.15 -2.18 -16.97
C VAL A 371 37.03 -3.01 -17.89
N TYR A 372 37.91 -3.80 -17.28
CA TYR A 372 38.68 -4.83 -17.94
C TYR A 372 38.24 -6.23 -17.56
N ARG A 373 38.57 -7.18 -18.42
CA ARG A 373 38.56 -8.61 -18.15
C ARG A 373 39.98 -9.15 -18.14
N PHE A 374 40.29 -10.04 -17.21
CA PHE A 374 41.56 -10.75 -17.16
C PHE A 374 41.35 -12.22 -16.82
N THR A 375 42.02 -13.14 -17.52
CA THR A 375 42.00 -14.57 -17.21
C THR A 375 43.42 -15.03 -16.83
N PRO A 376 43.69 -15.33 -15.55
CA PRO A 376 44.99 -15.80 -15.10
C PRO A 376 45.40 -17.09 -15.83
N PRO A 377 46.65 -17.24 -16.29
CA PRO A 377 47.08 -18.43 -17.04
C PRO A 377 47.31 -19.66 -16.16
N ALA A 378 47.52 -19.48 -14.85
CA ALA A 378 47.71 -20.50 -13.83
C ALA A 378 47.25 -19.96 -12.47
N ASP A 379 47.24 -20.80 -11.44
CA ASP A 379 47.14 -20.33 -10.06
C ASP A 379 48.38 -19.47 -9.75
N GLY A 380 48.23 -18.41 -8.96
CA GLY A 380 49.34 -17.51 -8.62
C GLY A 380 48.87 -16.17 -8.05
N THR A 381 49.77 -15.20 -7.98
CA THR A 381 49.51 -13.84 -7.48
C THR A 381 49.40 -12.87 -8.66
N LEU A 382 48.27 -12.15 -8.73
CA LEU A 382 48.03 -11.03 -9.63
C LEU A 382 48.36 -9.73 -8.89
N THR A 383 49.22 -8.90 -9.49
CA THR A 383 49.54 -7.56 -8.98
C THR A 383 49.12 -6.51 -10.00
N LEU A 384 48.28 -5.58 -9.56
CA LEU A 384 47.76 -4.46 -10.32
C LEU A 384 48.35 -3.17 -9.77
N VAL A 385 49.01 -2.39 -10.62
CA VAL A 385 49.51 -1.06 -10.27
C VAL A 385 48.78 -0.02 -11.10
N LEU A 386 47.97 0.81 -10.47
CA LEU A 386 47.23 1.89 -11.11
C LEU A 386 47.98 3.21 -10.88
N SER A 387 48.31 3.90 -11.96
CA SER A 387 48.93 5.23 -11.93
C SER A 387 48.01 6.25 -12.60
N SER A 388 47.63 7.31 -11.88
CA SER A 388 46.82 8.41 -12.38
C SER A 388 47.16 9.73 -11.67
N ASP A 389 46.98 10.86 -12.37
CA ASP A 389 47.04 12.19 -11.74
C ASP A 389 45.79 12.49 -10.90
N THR A 390 44.69 11.79 -11.15
CA THR A 390 43.40 11.89 -10.44
C THR A 390 43.22 10.78 -9.41
N ASP A 391 42.26 10.95 -8.50
CA ASP A 391 42.02 10.03 -7.39
C ASP A 391 41.18 8.82 -7.84
N GLN A 392 41.84 7.71 -8.17
CA GLN A 392 41.21 6.53 -8.74
C GLN A 392 41.59 5.28 -7.97
N ALA A 393 40.67 4.32 -7.95
CA ALA A 393 40.76 3.10 -7.17
C ALA A 393 40.56 1.86 -8.05
N ILE A 394 41.00 0.72 -7.54
CA ILE A 394 40.93 -0.58 -8.22
C ILE A 394 39.91 -1.46 -7.50
N VAL A 395 38.96 -2.05 -8.25
CA VAL A 395 38.08 -3.11 -7.74
C VAL A 395 38.25 -4.36 -8.58
N VAL A 396 38.31 -5.53 -7.95
CA VAL A 396 38.36 -6.82 -8.65
C VAL A 396 37.17 -7.68 -8.25
N ARG A 397 36.44 -8.20 -9.24
CA ARG A 397 35.26 -9.07 -9.04
C ARG A 397 35.39 -10.39 -9.78
N SER A 398 34.75 -11.41 -9.24
CA SER A 398 34.57 -12.70 -9.91
C SER A 398 33.37 -12.74 -10.88
N SER A 399 32.41 -11.81 -10.71
CA SER A 399 31.30 -11.59 -11.62
C SER A 399 31.09 -10.08 -11.80
N CYS A 400 30.96 -9.63 -13.04
CA CYS A 400 30.89 -8.19 -13.34
C CYS A 400 29.68 -7.50 -12.72
N LEU A 401 28.49 -8.09 -12.88
CA LEU A 401 27.21 -7.52 -12.43
C LEU A 401 26.89 -7.78 -10.95
N ASP A 402 27.58 -8.74 -10.33
CA ASP A 402 27.32 -9.10 -8.93
C ASP A 402 28.30 -8.35 -8.01
N ALA A 403 27.82 -7.29 -7.36
CA ALA A 403 28.60 -6.52 -6.41
C ALA A 403 29.07 -7.34 -5.20
N ALA A 404 28.33 -8.39 -4.82
CA ALA A 404 28.74 -9.27 -3.71
C ALA A 404 29.90 -10.21 -4.09
N SER A 405 30.27 -10.26 -5.38
CA SER A 405 31.36 -11.08 -5.91
C SER A 405 32.73 -10.40 -5.89
N GLU A 406 32.81 -9.22 -5.26
CA GLU A 406 34.05 -8.47 -5.01
C GLU A 406 35.05 -9.31 -4.23
N LEU A 407 36.26 -9.41 -4.80
CA LEU A 407 37.38 -10.18 -4.26
C LEU A 407 38.35 -9.28 -3.51
N ALA A 408 38.59 -8.08 -4.05
CA ALA A 408 39.49 -7.10 -3.49
C ALA A 408 39.14 -5.70 -4.01
N CYS A 409 39.51 -4.70 -3.23
CA CYS A 409 39.36 -3.28 -3.55
C CYS A 409 40.56 -2.55 -2.95
N GLU A 410 41.17 -1.63 -3.70
CA GLU A 410 42.28 -0.81 -3.24
C GLU A 410 42.05 0.67 -3.57
N ASP A 411 42.11 1.49 -2.53
CA ASP A 411 42.09 2.95 -2.50
C ASP A 411 42.98 3.39 -1.33
N GLY A 412 44.30 3.32 -1.52
CA GLY A 412 45.28 3.52 -0.47
C GLY A 412 45.80 4.96 -0.37
N HIS A 413 45.73 5.72 -1.47
CA HIS A 413 46.35 7.02 -1.63
C HIS A 413 45.44 7.98 -2.40
N SER A 414 45.86 9.24 -2.44
CA SER A 414 45.23 10.25 -3.29
C SER A 414 45.88 10.27 -4.67
N GLY A 415 45.18 10.79 -5.67
CA GLY A 415 45.72 11.04 -7.02
C GLY A 415 47.14 11.61 -7.09
N GLY A 416 47.91 11.12 -8.07
CA GLY A 416 49.34 11.40 -8.27
C GLY A 416 50.28 10.43 -7.54
N VAL A 417 49.73 9.41 -6.87
CA VAL A 417 50.45 8.30 -6.25
C VAL A 417 49.85 7.00 -6.79
N ASP A 418 50.69 5.99 -7.01
CA ASP A 418 50.23 4.71 -7.54
C ASP A 418 49.45 3.91 -6.49
N GLU A 419 48.31 3.34 -6.89
CA GLU A 419 47.60 2.31 -6.12
C GLU A 419 48.13 0.92 -6.47
N VAL A 420 48.25 0.04 -5.48
CA VAL A 420 48.80 -1.30 -5.65
C VAL A 420 47.90 -2.35 -5.00
N LEU A 421 47.28 -3.20 -5.82
CA LEU A 421 46.44 -4.29 -5.38
C LEU A 421 47.11 -5.63 -5.70
N GLU A 422 47.28 -6.49 -4.69
CA GLU A 422 47.76 -7.87 -4.85
C GLU A 422 46.66 -8.86 -4.47
N LEU A 423 46.42 -9.85 -5.33
CA LEU A 423 45.36 -10.84 -5.16
C LEU A 423 45.82 -12.25 -5.56
N GLU A 424 45.55 -13.24 -4.73
CA GLU A 424 45.69 -14.65 -5.08
C GLU A 424 44.58 -15.07 -6.03
N VAL A 425 44.93 -15.63 -7.19
CA VAL A 425 43.99 -15.94 -8.27
C VAL A 425 44.09 -17.40 -8.71
N THR A 426 42.99 -17.94 -9.23
CA THR A 426 42.91 -19.30 -9.77
C THR A 426 43.04 -19.28 -11.29
N GLY A 427 43.89 -20.15 -11.84
CA GLY A 427 44.12 -20.26 -13.27
C GLY A 427 42.85 -20.60 -14.05
N GLY A 428 42.62 -19.88 -15.15
CA GLY A 428 41.48 -20.09 -16.05
C GLY A 428 40.14 -19.56 -15.54
N VAL A 429 40.08 -18.94 -14.36
CA VAL A 429 38.87 -18.28 -13.85
C VAL A 429 38.92 -16.80 -14.24
N PRO A 430 38.00 -16.30 -15.09
CA PRO A 430 38.01 -14.90 -15.50
C PRO A 430 37.65 -13.98 -14.33
N LEU A 431 38.28 -12.82 -14.31
CA LEU A 431 38.07 -11.73 -13.36
C LEU A 431 37.68 -10.46 -14.12
N PHE A 432 36.96 -9.58 -13.44
CA PHE A 432 36.68 -8.22 -13.89
C PHE A 432 37.42 -7.22 -13.02
N ILE A 433 38.15 -6.31 -13.64
CA ILE A 433 38.94 -5.26 -12.98
C ILE A 433 38.30 -3.93 -13.33
N PHE A 434 37.84 -3.20 -12.34
CA PHE A 434 37.25 -1.88 -12.48
C PHE A 434 38.28 -0.85 -12.04
N ILE A 435 38.52 0.14 -12.89
CA ILE A 435 39.23 1.36 -12.54
C ILE A 435 38.18 2.44 -12.43
N ASP A 436 38.05 3.05 -11.25
CA ASP A 436 36.94 3.96 -10.94
C ASP A 436 37.47 5.19 -10.19
N GLY A 437 36.76 6.32 -10.29
CA GLY A 437 37.04 7.48 -9.45
C GLY A 437 36.72 7.19 -7.98
N PHE A 438 37.39 7.88 -7.06
CA PHE A 438 37.18 7.65 -5.63
C PHE A 438 35.95 8.37 -5.05
N TRP A 439 35.88 9.70 -5.19
CA TRP A 439 34.93 10.53 -4.43
C TRP A 439 33.85 11.20 -5.29
N SER A 440 34.21 11.65 -6.49
CA SER A 440 33.30 12.39 -7.37
C SER A 440 33.64 12.21 -8.84
N LEU A 441 32.74 12.68 -9.71
CA LEU A 441 32.97 12.74 -11.16
C LEU A 441 34.23 13.52 -11.57
N ASN A 442 34.79 14.37 -10.69
CA ASN A 442 36.03 15.11 -10.96
C ASN A 442 37.29 14.25 -10.82
N ASP A 443 37.16 13.09 -10.19
CA ASP A 443 38.28 12.17 -10.01
C ASP A 443 38.43 11.21 -11.21
N ALA A 444 37.57 11.37 -12.22
CA ALA A 444 37.71 10.71 -13.51
C ALA A 444 38.85 11.32 -14.34
N GLY A 445 39.64 10.48 -14.99
CA GLY A 445 40.83 10.89 -15.71
C GLY A 445 41.57 9.76 -16.43
N PRO A 446 42.59 10.12 -17.22
CA PRO A 446 43.49 9.15 -17.83
C PRO A 446 44.29 8.40 -16.76
N TYR A 447 44.63 7.15 -17.05
CA TYR A 447 45.43 6.31 -16.17
C TYR A 447 46.25 5.28 -16.96
N THR A 448 47.23 4.68 -16.27
CA THR A 448 47.88 3.44 -16.70
C THR A 448 47.69 2.36 -15.66
N LEU A 449 47.31 1.17 -16.10
CA LEU A 449 47.19 -0.04 -15.28
C LEU A 449 48.28 -1.04 -15.70
N ASP A 450 49.31 -1.19 -14.87
CA ASP A 450 50.33 -2.23 -15.05
C ASP A 450 49.86 -3.54 -14.40
N VAL A 451 49.67 -4.57 -15.23
CA VAL A 451 49.18 -5.88 -14.83
C VAL A 451 50.33 -6.87 -14.84
N SER A 452 50.67 -7.41 -13.69
CA SER A 452 51.73 -8.41 -13.56
C SER A 452 51.23 -9.66 -12.84
N PHE A 453 51.82 -10.82 -13.16
CA PHE A 453 51.37 -12.11 -12.67
C PHE A 453 52.57 -13.01 -12.34
N GLU A 454 52.59 -13.57 -11.13
CA GLU A 454 53.58 -14.54 -10.66
C GLU A 454 52.90 -15.90 -10.38
N PRO A 455 53.27 -17.00 -11.09
CA PRO A 455 52.65 -18.32 -10.93
C PRO A 455 53.05 -19.10 -9.68
#